data_AF-A0A2C9SV20-F1
#
_entry.id   AF-A0A2C9SV20-F1
#
_cell.length_a   1.000
_cell.length_b   1.000
_cell.length_c   1.000
_cell.angle_alpha   90.00
_cell.angle_beta   90.00
_cell.angle_gamma   90.00
#
_symmetry.space_group_name_H-M   'P 1'
#
loop_
_entity.id
_entity.type
_entity.pdbx_description
1 polymer ?
#
loop_
_entity_poly.entity_id
_entity_poly.type
_entity_poly.pdbx_seq_one_letter_code
_entity_poly.pdbx_strand_id
1 'polypeptide(L)'
;MVNLLDMVDPAKLNAVLTAVADGVRGQGPRMGQATTDLNEVLKALNDRNDTIREDWRSFKNFNDTYAAAAPDIVAILNAGSTLSTTIATRAPSLDNLLLNTIGFADSARQLLEQSEDPLVRAVNILEPTTNLLMKYNPVYTCWLQGAYWSLTTGDAYNIWGGRDGKSANFDVALLLGNDPYQYPDNLPIVNAKGGPGGKPGCGSLPDATKNFPVRQLVTDTGWGTGLDLRPNPGLGHPCWADYFPVTRAVPQPPSIRQCIPGPAPGPVVPPGMPPFGASWYGPGGVPLWPGVPPAPDPVAAQPQPGPPTGGQP
;
A
#
# COMPACT_ATOMS: atom_id res chain seq x y z
N MET A 1 118.42 -43.81 -68.26
CA MET A 1 119.18 -42.71 -68.87
C MET A 1 118.27 -42.07 -69.90
N VAL A 2 117.97 -40.78 -69.67
CA VAL A 2 117.35 -39.76 -70.54
C VAL A 2 116.06 -40.09 -71.29
N ASN A 3 115.01 -39.32 -70.97
CA ASN A 3 114.15 -38.54 -71.88
C ASN A 3 112.90 -38.20 -71.07
N LEU A 4 112.84 -37.09 -70.34
CA LEU A 4 112.72 -35.71 -70.84
C LEU A 4 111.82 -35.60 -72.08
N LEU A 5 110.81 -34.74 -71.90
CA LEU A 5 109.83 -34.22 -72.87
C LEU A 5 108.57 -35.06 -73.05
N ASP A 6 107.51 -34.67 -72.32
CA ASP A 6 106.30 -34.13 -72.95
C ASP A 6 105.43 -33.42 -71.90
N MET A 7 105.78 -32.17 -71.59
CA MET A 7 104.97 -31.31 -70.69
C MET A 7 103.80 -30.64 -71.42
N VAL A 8 103.64 -30.81 -72.73
CA VAL A 8 102.41 -30.47 -73.47
C VAL A 8 102.37 -31.41 -74.65
N ASP A 9 101.54 -32.45 -74.61
CA ASP A 9 101.25 -33.31 -75.77
C ASP A 9 100.61 -32.42 -76.86
N PRO A 10 101.32 -32.09 -77.95
CA PRO A 10 100.81 -31.20 -78.98
C PRO A 10 99.57 -31.78 -79.67
N ALA A 11 99.37 -33.09 -79.62
CA ALA A 11 98.19 -33.75 -80.16
C ALA A 11 96.97 -33.53 -79.27
N LYS A 12 97.12 -33.53 -77.93
CA LYS A 12 96.01 -33.23 -77.01
C LYS A 12 95.66 -31.76 -76.94
N LEU A 13 96.65 -30.86 -77.00
CA LEU A 13 96.37 -29.42 -77.08
C LEU A 13 95.70 -29.05 -78.41
N ASN A 14 96.15 -29.64 -79.54
CA ASN A 14 95.43 -29.49 -80.81
C ASN A 14 94.06 -30.15 -80.79
N ALA A 15 93.87 -31.29 -80.12
CA ALA A 15 92.56 -31.95 -80.06
C ALA A 15 91.54 -31.12 -79.26
N VAL A 16 91.94 -30.53 -78.13
CA VAL A 16 91.06 -29.66 -77.34
C VAL A 16 90.83 -28.33 -78.04
N LEU A 17 91.86 -27.71 -78.61
CA LEU A 17 91.69 -26.48 -79.40
C LEU A 17 90.89 -26.71 -80.68
N THR A 18 90.98 -27.89 -81.31
CA THR A 18 90.18 -28.26 -82.49
C THR A 18 88.75 -28.61 -82.10
N ALA A 19 88.51 -29.32 -80.99
CA ALA A 19 87.16 -29.63 -80.53
C ALA A 19 86.42 -28.38 -80.04
N VAL A 20 87.10 -27.47 -79.35
CA VAL A 20 86.55 -26.15 -79.03
C VAL A 20 86.34 -25.37 -80.32
N ALA A 21 87.33 -25.33 -81.22
CA ALA A 21 87.18 -24.64 -82.50
C ALA A 21 86.00 -25.20 -83.30
N ASP A 22 85.80 -26.51 -83.42
CA ASP A 22 84.65 -27.11 -84.12
C ASP A 22 83.32 -26.89 -83.39
N GLY A 23 83.34 -26.84 -82.04
CA GLY A 23 82.16 -26.52 -81.24
C GLY A 23 81.67 -25.08 -81.42
N VAL A 24 82.57 -24.11 -81.66
CA VAL A 24 82.21 -22.69 -81.93
C VAL A 24 82.28 -22.27 -83.40
N ARG A 25 82.94 -23.05 -84.27
CA ARG A 25 83.07 -22.79 -85.71
C ARG A 25 81.70 -22.91 -86.36
N GLY A 26 81.22 -21.79 -86.89
CA GLY A 26 79.86 -21.66 -87.44
C GLY A 26 78.76 -21.35 -86.41
N GLN A 27 79.05 -21.37 -85.09
CA GLN A 27 78.08 -20.99 -84.05
C GLN A 27 78.12 -19.49 -83.70
N GLY A 28 79.11 -18.74 -84.22
CA GLY A 28 79.19 -17.29 -84.06
C GLY A 28 77.88 -16.54 -84.34
N PRO A 29 77.16 -16.83 -85.44
CA PRO A 29 75.85 -16.23 -85.71
C PRO A 29 74.81 -16.58 -84.64
N ARG A 30 74.76 -17.83 -84.19
CA ARG A 30 73.78 -18.31 -83.20
C ARG A 30 74.04 -17.75 -81.80
N MET A 31 75.30 -17.63 -81.40
CA MET A 31 75.69 -17.00 -80.13
C MET A 31 75.46 -15.48 -80.17
N GLY A 32 75.71 -14.84 -81.32
CA GLY A 32 75.38 -13.43 -81.52
C GLY A 32 73.87 -13.17 -81.45
N GLN A 33 73.07 -14.06 -82.05
CA GLN A 33 71.61 -14.01 -81.98
C GLN A 33 71.13 -14.21 -80.53
N ALA A 34 71.58 -15.26 -79.83
CA ALA A 34 71.21 -15.51 -78.44
C ALA A 34 71.59 -14.37 -77.49
N THR A 35 72.73 -13.70 -77.74
CA THR A 35 73.14 -12.52 -76.97
C THR A 35 72.26 -11.31 -77.27
N THR A 36 71.84 -11.15 -78.53
CA THR A 36 70.92 -10.09 -78.96
C THR A 36 69.52 -10.32 -78.38
N ASP A 37 69.01 -11.55 -78.47
CA ASP A 37 67.72 -11.97 -77.91
C ASP A 37 67.71 -11.82 -76.38
N LEU A 38 68.79 -12.21 -75.70
CA LEU A 38 68.93 -12.01 -74.25
C LEU A 38 68.95 -10.52 -73.88
N ASN A 39 69.64 -9.68 -74.66
CA ASN A 39 69.63 -8.24 -74.47
C ASN A 39 68.24 -7.63 -74.72
N GLU A 40 67.49 -8.16 -75.69
CA GLU A 40 66.12 -7.73 -75.97
C GLU A 40 65.17 -8.14 -74.85
N VAL A 41 65.30 -9.37 -74.32
CA VAL A 41 64.57 -9.84 -73.14
C VAL A 41 64.94 -9.04 -71.91
N LEU A 42 66.23 -8.76 -71.67
CA LEU A 42 66.68 -7.96 -70.54
C LEU A 42 66.20 -6.51 -70.65
N LYS A 43 66.16 -5.91 -71.84
CA LYS A 43 65.55 -4.60 -72.06
C LYS A 43 64.04 -4.64 -71.80
N ALA A 44 63.32 -5.62 -72.32
CA ALA A 44 61.89 -5.76 -72.10
C ALA A 44 61.54 -6.02 -70.61
N LEU A 45 62.40 -6.74 -69.87
CA LEU A 45 62.28 -6.91 -68.43
C LEU A 45 62.64 -5.64 -67.65
N ASN A 46 63.66 -4.90 -68.09
CA ASN A 46 64.07 -3.67 -67.45
C ASN A 46 63.00 -2.57 -67.65
N ASP A 47 62.40 -2.49 -68.84
CA ASP A 47 61.28 -1.60 -69.15
C ASP A 47 60.03 -1.93 -68.32
N ARG A 48 59.89 -3.18 -67.84
CA ARG A 48 58.77 -3.65 -67.00
C ARG A 48 59.14 -3.82 -65.52
N ASN A 49 60.36 -3.46 -65.12
CA ASN A 49 60.87 -3.69 -63.77
C ASN A 49 60.03 -2.97 -62.71
N ASP A 50 59.56 -1.76 -63.04
CA ASP A 50 58.71 -0.99 -62.13
C ASP A 50 57.31 -1.59 -62.01
N THR A 51 56.74 -2.14 -63.09
CA THR A 51 55.48 -2.90 -63.05
C THR A 51 55.62 -4.16 -62.19
N ILE A 52 56.72 -4.90 -62.33
CA ILE A 52 56.98 -6.09 -61.50
C ILE A 52 57.11 -5.70 -60.02
N ARG A 53 57.75 -4.57 -59.71
CA ARG A 53 57.84 -4.05 -58.33
C ARG A 53 56.49 -3.60 -57.79
N GLU A 54 55.67 -2.94 -58.61
CA GLU A 54 54.30 -2.58 -58.24
C GLU A 54 53.45 -3.80 -57.97
N ASP A 55 53.51 -4.83 -58.82
CA ASP A 55 52.80 -6.09 -58.62
C ASP A 55 53.23 -6.80 -57.33
N TRP A 56 54.52 -6.84 -57.02
CA TRP A 56 54.99 -7.41 -55.74
C TRP A 56 54.52 -6.61 -54.53
N ARG A 57 54.50 -5.27 -54.62
CA ARG A 57 53.92 -4.42 -53.56
C ARG A 57 52.42 -4.61 -53.44
N SER A 58 51.72 -4.73 -54.56
CA SER A 58 50.27 -4.94 -54.60
C SER A 58 49.90 -6.31 -54.04
N PHE A 59 50.65 -7.37 -54.39
CA PHE A 59 50.50 -8.71 -53.84
C PHE A 59 50.83 -8.78 -52.35
N LYS A 60 51.87 -8.07 -51.91
CA LYS A 60 52.17 -7.91 -50.47
C LYS A 60 51.02 -7.20 -49.76
N ASN A 61 50.55 -6.05 -50.28
CA ASN A 61 49.45 -5.30 -49.68
C ASN A 61 48.15 -6.11 -49.64
N PHE A 62 47.86 -6.90 -50.67
CA PHE A 62 46.74 -7.83 -50.71
C PHE A 62 46.85 -8.89 -49.61
N ASN A 63 48.01 -9.54 -49.49
CA ASN A 63 48.25 -10.53 -48.43
C ASN A 63 48.23 -9.89 -47.04
N ASP A 64 48.83 -8.71 -46.85
CA ASP A 64 48.84 -7.99 -45.58
C ASP A 64 47.41 -7.61 -45.14
N THR A 65 46.57 -7.18 -46.08
CA THR A 65 45.16 -6.86 -45.81
C THR A 65 44.38 -8.10 -45.39
N TYR A 66 44.55 -9.21 -46.10
CA TYR A 66 43.89 -10.47 -45.74
C TYR A 66 44.43 -11.08 -44.45
N ALA A 67 45.74 -11.00 -44.21
CA ALA A 67 46.37 -11.48 -42.98
C ALA A 67 45.96 -10.64 -41.77
N ALA A 68 45.74 -9.34 -41.94
CA ALA A 68 45.22 -8.47 -40.89
C ALA A 68 43.75 -8.78 -40.55
N ALA A 69 42.91 -9.09 -41.55
CA ALA A 69 41.48 -9.35 -41.36
C ALA A 69 41.14 -10.80 -40.96
N ALA A 70 41.99 -11.77 -41.30
CA ALA A 70 41.72 -13.19 -41.06
C ALA A 70 41.47 -13.55 -39.58
N PRO A 71 42.24 -13.05 -38.59
CA PRO A 71 41.97 -13.31 -37.18
C PRO A 71 40.59 -12.82 -36.74
N ASP A 72 40.18 -11.63 -37.19
CA ASP A 72 38.88 -11.05 -36.83
C ASP A 72 37.71 -11.83 -37.43
N ILE A 73 37.83 -12.28 -38.69
CA ILE A 73 36.83 -13.13 -39.35
C ILE A 73 36.67 -14.45 -38.59
N VAL A 74 37.78 -15.09 -38.23
CA VAL A 74 37.76 -16.34 -37.45
C VAL A 74 37.20 -16.11 -36.05
N ALA A 75 37.54 -14.98 -35.41
CA ALA A 75 36.98 -14.60 -34.11
C ALA A 75 35.46 -14.42 -34.17
N ILE A 76 34.93 -13.75 -35.20
CA ILE A 76 33.49 -13.55 -35.40
C ILE A 76 32.79 -14.89 -35.63
N LEU A 77 33.33 -15.76 -36.48
CA LEU A 77 32.76 -17.08 -36.75
C LEU A 77 32.77 -17.96 -35.49
N ASN A 78 33.85 -17.93 -34.71
CA ASN A 78 33.94 -18.64 -33.45
C ASN A 78 32.94 -18.09 -32.42
N ALA A 79 32.86 -16.77 -32.26
CA ALA A 79 31.89 -16.14 -31.36
C ALA A 79 30.44 -16.47 -31.75
N GLY A 80 30.11 -16.41 -33.05
CA GLY A 80 28.80 -16.79 -33.57
C GLY A 80 28.49 -18.27 -33.35
N SER A 81 29.47 -19.15 -33.55
CA SER A 81 29.34 -20.59 -33.29
C SER A 81 29.12 -20.87 -31.80
N THR A 82 29.92 -20.26 -30.91
CA THR A 82 29.77 -20.40 -29.46
C THR A 82 28.43 -19.90 -28.97
N LEU A 83 27.96 -18.74 -29.47
CA LEU A 83 26.66 -18.19 -29.13
C LEU A 83 25.53 -19.12 -29.61
N SER A 84 25.59 -19.57 -30.87
CA SER A 84 24.57 -20.45 -31.45
C SER A 84 24.50 -21.79 -30.71
N THR A 85 25.65 -22.36 -30.36
CA THR A 85 25.74 -23.61 -29.59
C THR A 85 25.20 -23.40 -28.18
N THR A 86 25.51 -22.25 -27.55
CA THR A 86 25.00 -21.90 -26.22
C THR A 86 23.49 -21.77 -26.25
N ILE A 87 22.92 -21.06 -27.23
CA ILE A 87 21.47 -20.90 -27.38
C ILE A 87 20.80 -22.26 -27.64
N ALA A 88 21.32 -23.05 -28.57
CA ALA A 88 20.75 -24.38 -28.87
C ALA A 88 20.80 -25.30 -27.64
N THR A 89 21.92 -25.30 -26.91
CA THR A 89 22.09 -26.13 -25.70
C THR A 89 21.22 -25.64 -24.54
N ARG A 90 21.01 -24.31 -24.42
CA ARG A 90 20.22 -23.68 -23.35
C ARG A 90 18.76 -23.42 -23.75
N ALA A 91 18.33 -23.78 -24.96
CA ALA A 91 16.97 -23.52 -25.43
C ALA A 91 15.89 -24.06 -24.48
N PRO A 92 16.02 -25.29 -23.91
CA PRO A 92 15.06 -25.77 -22.91
C PRO A 92 15.06 -24.93 -21.63
N SER A 93 16.21 -24.40 -21.21
CA SER A 93 16.29 -23.54 -20.02
C SER A 93 15.65 -22.17 -20.28
N LEU A 94 15.83 -21.60 -21.48
CA LEU A 94 15.21 -20.34 -21.88
C LEU A 94 13.68 -20.49 -22.00
N ASP A 95 13.22 -21.58 -22.59
CA ASP A 95 11.79 -21.90 -22.70
C ASP A 95 11.16 -22.06 -21.31
N ASN A 96 11.80 -22.81 -20.42
CA ASN A 96 11.36 -22.92 -19.03
C ASN A 96 11.32 -21.57 -18.31
N LEU A 97 12.32 -20.69 -18.52
CA LEU A 97 12.33 -19.36 -17.91
C LEU A 97 11.14 -18.51 -18.40
N LEU A 98 10.90 -18.51 -19.72
CA LEU A 98 9.79 -17.76 -20.33
C LEU A 98 8.44 -18.30 -19.87
N LEU A 99 8.24 -19.62 -19.89
CA LEU A 99 7.02 -20.26 -19.40
C LEU A 99 6.78 -19.99 -17.91
N ASN A 100 7.82 -20.08 -17.07
CA ASN A 100 7.71 -19.75 -15.65
C ASN A 100 7.39 -18.27 -15.43
N THR A 101 7.94 -17.37 -16.25
CA THR A 101 7.68 -15.93 -16.15
C THR A 101 6.25 -15.61 -16.58
N ILE A 102 5.75 -16.24 -17.65
CA ILE A 102 4.34 -16.15 -18.08
C ILE A 102 3.42 -16.69 -16.98
N GLY A 103 3.71 -17.89 -16.45
CA GLY A 103 2.92 -18.49 -15.38
C GLY A 103 2.91 -17.64 -14.10
N PHE A 104 4.04 -17.03 -13.74
CA PHE A 104 4.14 -16.09 -12.63
C PHE A 104 3.31 -14.83 -12.89
N ALA A 105 3.40 -14.24 -14.09
CA ALA A 105 2.64 -13.06 -14.46
C ALA A 105 1.12 -13.33 -14.46
N ASP A 106 0.68 -14.48 -14.97
CA ASP A 106 -0.73 -14.89 -14.93
C ASP A 106 -1.21 -15.14 -13.49
N SER A 107 -0.39 -15.78 -12.66
CA SER A 107 -0.72 -16.00 -11.24
C SER A 107 -0.82 -14.68 -10.48
N ALA A 108 0.08 -13.74 -10.74
CA ALA A 108 0.05 -12.40 -10.14
C ALA A 108 -1.18 -11.60 -10.60
N ARG A 109 -1.50 -11.64 -11.90
CA ARG A 109 -2.70 -11.00 -12.45
C ARG A 109 -3.97 -11.59 -11.81
N GLN A 110 -4.07 -12.91 -11.75
CA GLN A 110 -5.22 -13.59 -11.16
C GLN A 110 -5.39 -13.25 -9.67
N LEU A 111 -4.29 -13.19 -8.91
CA LEU A 111 -4.32 -12.76 -7.52
C LEU A 111 -4.85 -11.33 -7.39
N LEU A 112 -4.34 -10.40 -8.20
CA LEU A 112 -4.79 -9.00 -8.17
C LEU A 112 -6.27 -8.88 -8.56
N GLU A 113 -6.69 -9.50 -9.66
CA GLU A 113 -8.09 -9.49 -10.12
C GLU A 113 -9.05 -10.10 -9.08
N GLN A 114 -8.63 -11.14 -8.37
CA GLN A 114 -9.45 -11.76 -7.32
C GLN A 114 -9.44 -11.00 -5.99
N SER A 115 -8.39 -10.23 -5.71
CA SER A 115 -8.20 -9.57 -4.40
C SER A 115 -8.54 -8.09 -4.39
N GLU A 116 -8.55 -7.41 -5.53
CA GLU A 116 -8.80 -5.97 -5.65
C GLU A 116 -10.17 -5.60 -5.05
N ASP A 117 -11.26 -6.15 -5.60
CA ASP A 117 -12.61 -5.83 -5.16
C ASP A 117 -12.88 -6.20 -3.68
N PRO A 118 -12.50 -7.40 -3.19
CA PRO A 118 -12.63 -7.73 -1.78
C PRO A 118 -11.84 -6.81 -0.86
N LEU A 119 -10.63 -6.39 -1.24
CA LEU A 119 -9.81 -5.49 -0.43
C LEU A 119 -10.43 -4.10 -0.36
N VAL A 120 -10.85 -3.55 -1.49
CA VAL A 120 -11.56 -2.26 -1.55
C VAL A 120 -12.85 -2.33 -0.74
N ARG A 121 -13.62 -3.42 -0.87
CA ARG A 121 -14.82 -3.64 -0.07
C ARG A 121 -14.51 -3.70 1.43
N ALA A 122 -13.47 -4.42 1.84
CA ALA A 122 -13.07 -4.51 3.24
C ALA A 122 -12.73 -3.14 3.83
N VAL A 123 -11.96 -2.32 3.09
CA VAL A 123 -11.64 -0.95 3.48
C VAL A 123 -12.91 -0.11 3.60
N ASN A 124 -13.80 -0.14 2.61
CA ASN A 124 -15.06 0.61 2.63
C ASN A 124 -16.01 0.18 3.76
N ILE A 125 -16.02 -1.11 4.11
CA ILE A 125 -16.81 -1.63 5.25
C ILE A 125 -16.22 -1.15 6.59
N LEU A 126 -14.89 -1.09 6.70
CA LEU A 126 -14.20 -0.67 7.92
C LEU A 126 -14.19 0.86 8.12
N GLU A 127 -14.27 1.62 7.03
CA GLU A 127 -14.22 3.07 7.02
C GLU A 127 -15.22 3.74 8.00
N PRO A 128 -16.54 3.48 7.95
CA PRO A 128 -17.49 4.18 8.82
C PRO A 128 -17.25 3.89 10.31
N THR A 129 -16.88 2.66 10.65
CA THR A 129 -16.59 2.26 12.04
C THR A 129 -15.31 2.93 12.54
N THR A 130 -14.27 2.95 11.71
CA THR A 130 -12.99 3.61 12.04
C THR A 130 -13.16 5.13 12.14
N ASN A 131 -13.94 5.74 11.26
CA ASN A 131 -14.28 7.17 11.34
C ASN A 131 -15.03 7.51 12.63
N LEU A 132 -15.95 6.64 13.07
CA LEU A 132 -16.65 6.81 14.34
C LEU A 132 -15.69 6.70 15.53
N LEU A 133 -14.80 5.68 15.53
CA LEU A 133 -13.78 5.52 16.55
C LEU A 133 -12.87 6.75 16.63
N MET A 134 -12.40 7.26 15.49
CA MET A 134 -11.56 8.45 15.42
C MET A 134 -12.29 9.70 15.89
N LYS A 135 -13.58 9.83 15.57
CA LYS A 135 -14.43 10.91 16.07
C LYS A 135 -14.51 10.89 17.60
N TYR A 136 -14.73 9.73 18.22
CA TYR A 136 -14.91 9.58 19.67
C TYR A 136 -13.62 9.28 20.45
N ASN A 137 -12.47 9.14 19.79
CA ASN A 137 -11.16 8.84 20.41
C ASN A 137 -10.89 9.65 21.70
N PRO A 138 -11.07 10.99 21.72
CA PRO A 138 -10.78 11.79 22.92
C PRO A 138 -11.59 11.34 24.16
N VAL A 139 -12.80 10.81 23.97
CA VAL A 139 -13.67 10.37 25.07
C VAL A 139 -13.08 9.16 25.79
N TYR A 140 -12.43 8.24 25.07
CA TYR A 140 -11.82 7.05 25.68
C TYR A 140 -10.68 7.40 26.62
N THR A 141 -9.82 8.35 26.24
CA THR A 141 -8.74 8.83 27.11
C THR A 141 -9.29 9.41 28.40
N CYS A 142 -10.29 10.29 28.30
CA CYS A 142 -10.91 10.91 29.46
C CYS A 142 -11.65 9.90 30.34
N TRP A 143 -12.31 8.92 29.74
CA TRP A 143 -12.98 7.84 30.45
C TRP A 143 -11.99 6.98 31.24
N LEU A 144 -10.89 6.55 30.61
CA LEU A 144 -9.84 5.77 31.27
C LEU A 144 -9.15 6.55 32.38
N GLN A 145 -8.78 7.81 32.13
CA GLN A 145 -8.17 8.67 33.14
C GLN A 145 -9.14 8.98 34.28
N GLY A 146 -10.42 9.19 33.98
CA GLY A 146 -11.47 9.42 34.95
C GLY A 146 -11.74 8.20 35.82
N ALA A 147 -11.74 7.00 35.23
CA ALA A 147 -11.85 5.75 35.98
C ALA A 147 -10.64 5.56 36.91
N TYR A 148 -9.42 5.80 36.42
CA TYR A 148 -8.21 5.75 37.24
C TYR A 148 -8.25 6.78 38.38
N TRP A 149 -8.61 8.02 38.09
CA TRP A 149 -8.73 9.09 39.08
C TRP A 149 -9.79 8.75 40.12
N SER A 150 -10.95 8.22 39.71
CA SER A 150 -12.03 7.83 40.62
C SER A 150 -11.61 6.74 41.61
N LEU A 151 -10.86 5.74 41.13
CA LEU A 151 -10.37 4.64 41.97
C LEU A 151 -9.25 5.04 42.93
N THR A 152 -8.38 5.97 42.52
CA THR A 152 -7.17 6.33 43.28
C THR A 152 -7.32 7.58 44.14
N THR A 153 -8.14 8.55 43.69
CA THR A 153 -8.28 9.88 44.29
C THR A 153 -9.74 10.21 44.63
N GLY A 154 -10.69 9.80 43.77
CA GLY A 154 -12.12 10.13 43.89
C GLY A 154 -12.94 9.23 44.82
N ASP A 155 -12.27 8.47 45.68
CA ASP A 155 -12.89 7.68 46.77
C ASP A 155 -13.98 6.68 46.33
N ALA A 156 -13.85 6.12 45.12
CA ALA A 156 -14.86 5.23 44.55
C ALA A 156 -15.20 4.02 45.44
N TYR A 157 -14.25 3.50 46.22
CA TYR A 157 -14.45 2.38 47.13
C TYR A 157 -15.32 2.71 48.36
N ASN A 158 -15.38 3.98 48.77
CA ASN A 158 -16.29 4.41 49.83
C ASN A 158 -17.71 4.67 49.30
N ILE A 159 -17.80 5.18 48.07
CA ILE A 159 -19.08 5.56 47.44
C ILE A 159 -19.86 4.32 46.97
N TRP A 160 -19.21 3.41 46.24
CA TRP A 160 -19.88 2.26 45.61
C TRP A 160 -19.72 0.95 46.39
N GLY A 161 -18.86 0.94 47.41
CA GLY A 161 -18.50 -0.27 48.14
C GLY A 161 -17.12 -0.83 47.80
N GLY A 162 -16.66 -1.78 48.62
CA GLY A 162 -15.36 -2.44 48.47
C GLY A 162 -14.24 -1.89 49.35
N ARG A 163 -14.50 -0.87 50.18
CA ARG A 163 -13.53 -0.33 51.15
C ARG A 163 -12.91 -1.39 52.07
N ASP A 164 -13.72 -2.35 52.53
CA ASP A 164 -13.29 -3.46 53.38
C ASP A 164 -13.05 -4.77 52.59
N GLY A 165 -13.10 -4.70 51.25
CA GLY A 165 -12.93 -5.82 50.33
C GLY A 165 -14.09 -6.82 50.29
N LYS A 166 -15.19 -6.59 51.03
CA LYS A 166 -16.28 -7.59 51.18
C LYS A 166 -17.69 -7.02 51.25
N SER A 167 -17.86 -5.72 51.48
CA SER A 167 -19.17 -5.05 51.59
C SER A 167 -19.41 -4.05 50.47
N ALA A 168 -20.67 -3.84 50.12
CA ALA A 168 -21.11 -2.85 49.15
C ALA A 168 -22.17 -1.93 49.73
N ASN A 169 -22.14 -0.65 49.33
CA ASN A 169 -23.07 0.38 49.80
C ASN A 169 -24.14 0.60 48.74
N PHE A 170 -25.41 0.44 49.11
CA PHE A 170 -26.55 0.70 48.22
C PHE A 170 -27.56 1.58 48.93
N ASP A 171 -27.87 2.73 48.35
CA ASP A 171 -29.05 3.51 48.71
C ASP A 171 -30.25 2.97 47.94
N VAL A 172 -31.16 2.31 48.66
CA VAL A 172 -32.36 1.70 48.08
C VAL A 172 -33.59 2.45 48.57
N ALA A 173 -34.38 2.96 47.64
CA ALA A 173 -35.69 3.53 47.91
C ALA A 173 -36.80 2.60 47.41
N LEU A 174 -37.92 2.55 48.13
CA LEU A 174 -39.17 2.00 47.59
C LEU A 174 -39.72 2.99 46.58
N LEU A 175 -39.43 2.76 45.31
CA LEU A 175 -39.93 3.54 44.21
C LEU A 175 -41.29 3.01 43.77
N LEU A 176 -42.19 3.91 43.36
CA LEU A 176 -43.40 3.52 42.66
C LEU A 176 -43.01 2.89 41.31
N GLY A 177 -43.72 1.83 40.91
CA GLY A 177 -43.43 1.11 39.67
C GLY A 177 -43.45 2.03 38.45
N ASN A 178 -42.55 1.75 37.49
CA ASN A 178 -42.55 2.41 36.19
C ASN A 178 -43.74 1.94 35.36
N ASP A 179 -44.23 2.81 34.48
CA ASP A 179 -45.30 2.45 33.56
C ASP A 179 -44.80 1.36 32.58
N PRO A 180 -45.64 0.38 32.21
CA PRO A 180 -45.26 -0.66 31.26
C PRO A 180 -45.03 -0.07 29.87
N TYR A 181 -44.12 -0.68 29.12
CA TYR A 181 -43.88 -0.32 27.72
C TYR A 181 -45.16 -0.48 26.88
N GLN A 182 -45.53 0.56 26.14
CA GLN A 182 -46.63 0.61 25.20
C GLN A 182 -46.10 0.80 23.78
N TYR A 183 -46.47 -0.11 22.87
CA TYR A 183 -46.21 0.06 21.44
C TYR A 183 -47.40 0.79 20.79
N PRO A 184 -47.16 1.79 19.92
CA PRO A 184 -45.87 2.30 19.45
C PRO A 184 -45.29 3.46 20.30
N ASP A 185 -45.98 3.88 21.36
CA ASP A 185 -45.67 5.11 22.09
C ASP A 185 -44.26 5.14 22.71
N ASN A 186 -43.69 3.98 23.07
CA ASN A 186 -42.37 3.86 23.69
C ASN A 186 -41.25 3.41 22.74
N LEU A 187 -41.37 3.62 21.43
CA LEU A 187 -40.28 3.29 20.51
C LEU A 187 -38.96 4.02 20.90
N PRO A 188 -37.80 3.36 20.76
CA PRO A 188 -36.51 3.96 21.09
C PRO A 188 -36.21 5.21 20.25
N ILE A 189 -35.70 6.24 20.90
CA ILE A 189 -35.23 7.48 20.28
C ILE A 189 -33.69 7.49 20.38
N VAL A 190 -33.02 7.70 19.25
CA VAL A 190 -31.55 7.67 19.10
C VAL A 190 -31.04 8.87 18.31
N ASN A 191 -31.60 10.05 18.58
CA ASN A 191 -31.34 11.27 17.82
C ASN A 191 -30.21 12.13 18.40
N ALA A 192 -29.73 11.84 19.62
CA ALA A 192 -28.65 12.61 20.22
C ALA A 192 -27.36 12.51 19.40
N LYS A 193 -26.72 13.66 19.17
CA LYS A 193 -25.51 13.77 18.34
C LYS A 193 -24.22 14.02 19.14
N GLY A 194 -24.15 13.58 20.39
CA GLY A 194 -22.97 13.73 21.25
C GLY A 194 -23.12 14.82 22.32
N GLY A 195 -22.00 15.35 22.82
CA GLY A 195 -21.96 16.41 23.82
C GLY A 195 -22.33 17.80 23.28
N PRO A 196 -22.10 18.88 24.05
CA PRO A 196 -22.41 20.25 23.64
C PRO A 196 -21.90 20.57 22.23
N GLY A 197 -22.76 21.16 21.38
CA GLY A 197 -22.44 21.45 19.98
C GLY A 197 -22.39 20.23 19.04
N GLY A 198 -22.89 19.06 19.47
CA GLY A 198 -22.90 17.83 18.66
C GLY A 198 -21.51 17.19 18.48
N LYS A 199 -20.56 17.54 19.36
CA LYS A 199 -19.19 17.03 19.35
C LYS A 199 -18.97 16.07 20.53
N PRO A 200 -18.14 15.03 20.37
CA PRO A 200 -17.69 14.21 21.49
C PRO A 200 -17.00 15.08 22.53
N GLY A 201 -17.30 14.86 23.80
CA GLY A 201 -16.76 15.65 24.90
C GLY A 201 -16.59 14.81 26.15
N CYS A 202 -15.65 15.22 26.99
CA CYS A 202 -15.31 14.52 28.22
C CYS A 202 -16.11 14.99 29.44
N GLY A 203 -17.02 15.97 29.24
CA GLY A 203 -17.69 16.64 30.33
C GLY A 203 -16.67 17.18 31.32
N SER A 204 -16.70 16.62 32.53
CA SER A 204 -15.83 17.01 33.64
C SER A 204 -14.67 16.04 33.86
N LEU A 205 -14.59 14.95 33.11
CA LEU A 205 -13.51 13.98 33.23
C LEU A 205 -12.16 14.58 32.79
N PRO A 206 -11.05 14.17 33.43
CA PRO A 206 -10.93 13.07 34.38
C PRO A 206 -11.36 13.39 35.83
N ASP A 207 -11.52 14.66 36.20
CA ASP A 207 -11.84 15.09 37.55
C ASP A 207 -13.24 15.71 37.63
N ALA A 208 -14.22 14.88 37.99
CA ALA A 208 -15.63 15.27 38.05
C ALA A 208 -15.91 16.41 39.07
N THR A 209 -15.02 16.64 40.04
CA THR A 209 -15.23 17.68 41.07
C THR A 209 -15.17 19.09 40.50
N LYS A 210 -14.45 19.29 39.39
CA LYS A 210 -14.26 20.59 38.74
C LYS A 210 -15.52 21.22 38.17
N ASN A 211 -16.60 20.45 38.08
CA ASN A 211 -17.89 20.91 37.56
C ASN A 211 -19.05 20.39 38.42
N PHE A 212 -18.78 20.12 39.70
CA PHE A 212 -19.83 19.68 40.61
C PHE A 212 -20.66 20.89 41.11
N PRO A 213 -22.00 20.81 41.14
CA PRO A 213 -22.84 19.69 40.70
C PRO A 213 -22.89 19.57 39.17
N VAL A 214 -22.69 18.34 38.66
CA VAL A 214 -22.76 18.06 37.23
C VAL A 214 -24.20 18.25 36.77
N ARG A 215 -24.41 19.16 35.80
CA ARG A 215 -25.74 19.40 35.23
C ARG A 215 -26.18 18.18 34.41
N GLN A 216 -27.42 17.75 34.58
CA GLN A 216 -28.03 16.77 33.68
C GLN A 216 -28.07 17.32 32.26
N LEU A 217 -27.55 16.56 31.31
CA LEU A 217 -27.68 16.88 29.90
C LEU A 217 -29.01 16.32 29.39
N VAL A 218 -29.86 17.19 28.83
CA VAL A 218 -31.09 16.77 28.15
C VAL A 218 -30.70 16.41 26.72
N THR A 219 -30.89 15.15 26.35
CA THR A 219 -30.54 14.61 25.03
C THR A 219 -31.78 14.03 24.36
N ASP A 220 -31.83 14.09 23.02
CA ASP A 220 -32.91 13.48 22.23
C ASP A 220 -32.67 11.96 22.11
N THR A 221 -32.73 11.28 23.25
CA THR A 221 -32.52 9.83 23.43
C THR A 221 -33.57 9.31 24.40
N GLY A 222 -33.82 8.01 24.39
CA GLY A 222 -34.69 7.38 25.38
C GLY A 222 -35.85 6.67 24.72
N TRP A 223 -37.03 6.79 25.32
CA TRP A 223 -38.26 6.15 24.84
C TRP A 223 -39.49 6.87 25.39
N GLY A 224 -40.59 6.84 24.64
CA GLY A 224 -41.85 7.43 25.10
C GLY A 224 -42.06 8.89 24.71
N THR A 225 -43.25 9.38 25.01
CA THR A 225 -43.61 10.81 24.97
C THR A 225 -43.32 11.51 26.31
N GLY A 226 -42.64 10.81 27.24
CA GLY A 226 -42.33 11.29 28.58
C GLY A 226 -41.04 12.10 28.63
N LEU A 227 -40.74 12.64 29.80
CA LEU A 227 -39.48 13.34 30.06
C LEU A 227 -38.54 12.43 30.85
N ASP A 228 -37.26 12.42 30.49
CA ASP A 228 -36.20 11.70 31.22
C ASP A 228 -36.12 12.11 32.69
N LEU A 229 -36.37 13.38 32.98
CA LEU A 229 -36.50 13.93 34.32
C LEU A 229 -37.96 14.26 34.61
N ARG A 230 -38.58 13.49 35.50
CA ARG A 230 -39.91 13.82 36.04
C ARG A 230 -39.80 15.08 36.91
N PRO A 231 -40.43 16.20 36.53
CA PRO A 231 -40.32 17.47 37.25
C PRO A 231 -41.47 17.69 38.24
N ASN A 232 -42.42 16.76 38.30
CA ASN A 232 -43.47 16.71 39.30
C ASN A 232 -43.42 15.35 40.04
N PRO A 233 -43.88 15.31 41.30
CA PRO A 233 -44.27 14.08 41.95
C PRO A 233 -45.64 13.66 41.39
N GLY A 234 -45.70 13.37 40.10
CA GLY A 234 -46.91 12.87 39.46
C GLY A 234 -47.32 11.54 40.07
N LEU A 235 -48.63 11.34 40.24
CA LEU A 235 -49.14 9.99 40.38
C LEU A 235 -48.82 9.29 39.05
N GLY A 236 -48.04 8.19 39.10
CA GLY A 236 -47.82 7.35 37.92
C GLY A 236 -49.14 6.79 37.39
N HIS A 237 -49.11 5.91 36.38
CA HIS A 237 -50.30 5.15 36.02
C HIS A 237 -50.27 3.84 36.81
N PRO A 238 -50.70 3.78 38.10
CA PRO A 238 -50.55 2.57 38.89
C PRO A 238 -51.35 1.45 38.25
N CYS A 239 -50.63 0.45 37.75
CA CYS A 239 -51.16 -0.86 37.42
C CYS A 239 -50.60 -1.87 38.41
N TRP A 240 -51.33 -2.94 38.61
CA TRP A 240 -50.81 -4.11 39.29
C TRP A 240 -51.15 -5.34 38.46
N ALA A 241 -50.17 -6.23 38.39
CA ALA A 241 -50.33 -7.56 37.85
C ALA A 241 -50.34 -8.53 39.03
N ASP A 242 -51.40 -9.32 39.14
CA ASP A 242 -51.48 -10.41 40.09
C ASP A 242 -51.20 -11.72 39.38
N TYR A 243 -50.03 -12.28 39.71
CA TYR A 243 -49.54 -13.56 39.21
C TYR A 243 -49.93 -14.72 40.13
N PHE A 244 -50.45 -14.48 41.34
CA PHE A 244 -50.85 -15.56 42.25
C PHE A 244 -51.94 -16.51 41.71
N PRO A 245 -52.82 -16.12 40.75
CA PRO A 245 -53.75 -17.06 40.12
C PRO A 245 -53.09 -18.27 39.44
N VAL A 246 -51.82 -18.17 39.01
CA VAL A 246 -51.11 -19.29 38.38
C VAL A 246 -50.75 -20.39 39.37
N THR A 247 -50.70 -20.09 40.67
CA THR A 247 -50.35 -21.05 41.74
C THR A 247 -51.56 -21.75 42.36
N ARG A 248 -52.76 -21.50 41.83
CA ARG A 248 -53.99 -22.17 42.28
C ARG A 248 -54.00 -23.65 41.89
N ALA A 249 -54.75 -24.46 42.62
CA ALA A 249 -54.93 -25.90 42.35
C ALA A 249 -55.46 -26.17 40.92
N VAL A 250 -56.26 -25.24 40.39
CA VAL A 250 -56.56 -25.14 38.96
C VAL A 250 -55.95 -23.82 38.47
N PRO A 251 -54.85 -23.84 37.71
CA PRO A 251 -54.16 -22.63 37.28
C PRO A 251 -55.05 -21.71 36.46
N GLN A 252 -55.00 -20.43 36.75
CA GLN A 252 -55.70 -19.37 36.01
C GLN A 252 -54.68 -18.37 35.47
N PRO A 253 -54.96 -17.70 34.34
CA PRO A 253 -54.07 -16.68 33.80
C PRO A 253 -53.91 -15.51 34.80
N PRO A 254 -52.74 -14.84 34.82
CA PRO A 254 -52.54 -13.64 35.63
C PRO A 254 -53.60 -12.58 35.34
N SER A 255 -54.03 -11.86 36.37
CA SER A 255 -54.94 -10.73 36.20
C SER A 255 -54.13 -9.43 36.15
N ILE A 256 -54.30 -8.66 35.07
CA ILE A 256 -53.65 -7.37 34.89
C ILE A 256 -54.75 -6.31 34.97
N ARG A 257 -54.73 -5.47 36.01
CA ARG A 257 -55.60 -4.30 36.03
C ARG A 257 -55.00 -3.19 35.16
N GLN A 258 -55.79 -2.70 34.22
CA GLN A 258 -55.41 -1.57 33.36
C GLN A 258 -55.07 -0.35 34.22
N CYS A 259 -54.04 0.37 33.79
CA CYS A 259 -53.58 1.57 34.46
C CYS A 259 -54.69 2.65 34.48
N ILE A 260 -54.70 3.49 35.51
CA ILE A 260 -55.58 4.67 35.55
C ILE A 260 -55.26 5.54 34.32
N PRO A 261 -56.25 6.02 33.55
CA PRO A 261 -55.99 6.84 32.38
C PRO A 261 -55.48 8.24 32.77
N GLY A 262 -54.51 8.74 32.01
CA GLY A 262 -54.11 10.15 32.00
C GLY A 262 -52.67 10.36 32.47
N PRO A 263 -51.84 11.09 31.69
CA PRO A 263 -50.49 11.40 32.11
C PRO A 263 -50.51 12.18 33.42
N ALA A 264 -49.48 11.96 34.25
CA ALA A 264 -49.23 12.80 35.42
C ALA A 264 -49.38 14.29 35.02
N PRO A 265 -50.22 15.08 35.71
CA PRO A 265 -50.43 16.48 35.36
C PRO A 265 -49.10 17.22 35.37
N GLY A 266 -48.61 17.63 34.19
CA GLY A 266 -47.36 18.38 34.07
C GLY A 266 -47.37 19.66 34.94
N PRO A 267 -46.20 20.23 35.27
CA PRO A 267 -46.13 21.56 35.87
C PRO A 267 -47.01 22.54 35.09
N VAL A 268 -47.78 23.37 35.79
CA VAL A 268 -48.63 24.39 35.15
C VAL A 268 -47.72 25.34 34.37
N VAL A 269 -47.79 25.28 33.04
CA VAL A 269 -47.05 26.18 32.17
C VAL A 269 -47.77 27.54 32.09
N PRO A 270 -47.04 28.67 32.20
CA PRO A 270 -47.63 29.99 32.06
C PRO A 270 -48.37 30.17 30.71
N PRO A 271 -49.39 31.03 30.63
CA PRO A 271 -50.10 31.31 29.38
C PRO A 271 -49.14 31.73 28.26
N GLY A 272 -49.22 31.07 27.11
CA GLY A 272 -48.37 31.35 25.94
C GLY A 272 -47.11 30.51 25.83
N MET A 273 -46.78 29.68 26.84
CA MET A 273 -45.70 28.69 26.72
C MET A 273 -46.20 27.36 26.14
N PRO A 274 -45.33 26.59 25.45
CA PRO A 274 -45.65 25.24 25.01
C PRO A 274 -46.18 24.37 26.16
N PRO A 275 -47.10 23.43 25.88
CA PRO A 275 -47.41 22.34 26.81
C PRO A 275 -46.13 21.70 27.31
N PHE A 276 -46.12 21.33 28.59
CA PHE A 276 -44.94 20.78 29.21
C PHE A 276 -44.51 19.47 28.51
N GLY A 277 -43.30 19.44 27.96
CA GLY A 277 -42.77 18.32 27.16
C GLY A 277 -43.02 18.40 25.65
N ALA A 278 -43.76 19.39 25.14
CA ALA A 278 -43.87 19.61 23.70
C ALA A 278 -42.54 20.07 23.10
N SER A 279 -42.24 19.68 21.86
CA SER A 279 -41.07 20.18 21.14
C SER A 279 -41.14 21.70 20.99
N TRP A 280 -40.06 22.40 21.35
CA TRP A 280 -39.97 23.85 21.24
C TRP A 280 -39.66 24.30 19.80
N TYR A 281 -39.01 23.42 19.03
CA TYR A 281 -38.56 23.67 17.67
C TYR A 281 -38.98 22.54 16.73
N GLY A 282 -39.32 22.91 15.49
CA GLY A 282 -39.59 21.99 14.39
C GLY A 282 -38.32 21.70 13.58
N PRO A 283 -38.45 20.96 12.48
CA PRO A 283 -37.35 20.71 11.56
C PRO A 283 -36.63 22.01 11.16
N GLY A 284 -35.30 22.03 11.28
CA GLY A 284 -34.49 23.22 10.97
C GLY A 284 -34.45 24.29 12.07
N GLY A 285 -34.89 24.00 13.30
CA GLY A 285 -34.80 24.94 14.43
C GLY A 285 -35.88 26.03 14.42
N VAL A 286 -36.94 25.85 13.61
CA VAL A 286 -38.06 26.80 13.54
C VAL A 286 -38.83 26.78 14.86
N PRO A 287 -39.01 27.92 15.54
CA PRO A 287 -39.82 27.97 16.78
C PRO A 287 -41.26 27.53 16.50
N LEU A 288 -41.77 26.57 17.29
CA LEU A 288 -43.13 26.06 17.15
C LEU A 288 -44.16 26.84 17.98
N TRP A 289 -43.71 27.71 18.89
CA TRP A 289 -44.56 28.38 19.86
C TRP A 289 -44.22 29.88 19.98
N PRO A 290 -45.21 30.76 20.24
CA PRO A 290 -44.97 32.19 20.43
C PRO A 290 -44.02 32.47 21.59
N GLY A 291 -43.04 33.36 21.39
CA GLY A 291 -42.11 33.76 22.45
C GLY A 291 -40.96 32.78 22.73
N VAL A 292 -40.88 31.65 22.00
CA VAL A 292 -39.70 30.79 22.00
C VAL A 292 -38.56 31.54 21.28
N PRO A 293 -37.39 31.74 21.93
CA PRO A 293 -36.24 32.37 21.29
C PRO A 293 -35.77 31.55 20.08
N PRO A 294 -35.00 32.12 19.14
CA PRO A 294 -34.38 31.34 18.06
C PRO A 294 -33.63 30.15 18.65
N ALA A 295 -33.67 29.00 17.97
CA ALA A 295 -32.89 27.84 18.38
C ALA A 295 -31.44 28.28 18.63
N PRO A 296 -30.83 27.94 19.79
CA PRO A 296 -29.46 28.31 20.05
C PRO A 296 -28.59 27.82 18.89
N ASP A 297 -27.75 28.70 18.35
CA ASP A 297 -26.66 28.27 17.49
C ASP A 297 -25.92 27.13 18.21
N PRO A 298 -25.47 26.07 17.50
CA PRO A 298 -24.76 24.97 18.13
C PRO A 298 -23.64 25.55 18.98
N VAL A 299 -23.82 25.47 20.30
CA VAL A 299 -23.02 26.23 21.26
C VAL A 299 -21.56 25.91 20.99
N ALA A 300 -20.80 26.92 20.52
CA ALA A 300 -19.35 26.84 20.53
C ALA A 300 -18.96 26.56 21.98
N ALA A 301 -18.26 25.45 22.21
CA ALA A 301 -17.81 25.04 23.53
C ALA A 301 -17.31 26.26 24.30
N GLN A 302 -17.90 26.54 25.46
CA GLN A 302 -17.40 27.63 26.29
C GLN A 302 -15.91 27.39 26.56
N PRO A 303 -15.06 28.44 26.50
CA PRO A 303 -13.64 28.28 26.72
C PRO A 303 -13.41 27.58 28.06
N GLN A 304 -12.68 26.46 28.04
CA GLN A 304 -12.17 25.86 29.26
C GLN A 304 -11.41 26.93 30.05
N PRO A 305 -11.61 27.07 31.37
CA PRO A 305 -10.73 27.89 32.19
C PRO A 305 -9.28 27.44 31.94
N GLY A 306 -8.43 28.39 31.54
CA GLY A 306 -7.03 28.12 31.25
C GLY A 306 -6.31 27.49 32.45
N PRO A 307 -5.19 26.79 32.21
CA PRO A 307 -4.44 26.13 33.27
C PRO A 307 -4.03 27.16 34.34
N PRO A 308 -4.04 26.78 35.63
CA PRO A 308 -3.58 27.67 36.69
C PRO A 308 -2.13 28.07 36.41
N THR A 309 -1.89 29.37 36.31
CA THR A 309 -0.55 29.94 36.23
C THR A 309 0.23 29.50 37.45
N GLY A 310 1.28 28.72 37.22
CA GLY A 310 2.15 28.21 38.28
C GLY A 310 2.75 29.36 39.09
N GLY A 311 2.37 29.43 40.36
CA GLY A 311 3.15 30.08 41.40
C GLY A 311 4.02 29.02 42.07
N GLN A 312 5.32 29.05 41.78
CA GLN A 312 6.38 28.47 42.62
C GLN A 312 6.75 29.50 43.71
N PRO A 313 7.36 29.10 44.85
CA PRO A 313 8.29 27.96 45.04
C PRO A 313 7.68 26.71 45.66
#